data_AF-A0A1I2LAK3-F1
#
_entry.id   AF-A0A1I2LAK3-F1
#
_cell.length_a   1.000
_cell.length_b   1.000
_cell.length_c   1.000
_cell.angle_alpha   90.00
_cell.angle_beta   90.00
_cell.angle_gamma   90.00
#
_symmetry.space_group_name_H-M   'P 1'
#
loop_
_entity.id
_entity.type
_entity.pdbx_description
1 polymer ?
#
loop_
_entity_poly.entity_id
_entity_poly.type
_entity_poly.pdbx_seq_one_letter_code
_entity_poly.pdbx_strand_id
1 'polypeptide(L)'
;MIGPRRRKVRRRCAEVLRDLGLPDPFDVPTLCAELSARRGRPIRRLPVPDLFDVCGLWIATDTADLIAYEQHTTAPHQNHIVLHEIGHMLCDHYPATLSPAEQARLLLPKLDPDMIRRVLGRTGYSSVEEQEAEFLASLLAQHVRPARHDDNDSAADRLRSALENGGNGG
;
A
#
# COMPACT_ATOMS: atom_id res chain seq x y z
N MET A 1 4.52 20.23 -23.04
CA MET A 1 5.42 19.16 -23.53
C MET A 1 5.78 18.26 -22.34
N ILE A 2 5.43 16.97 -22.36
CA ILE A 2 5.74 16.05 -21.26
C ILE A 2 7.21 15.63 -21.42
N GLY A 3 8.07 15.91 -20.42
CA GLY A 3 9.50 15.60 -20.49
C GLY A 3 9.79 14.10 -20.71
N PRO A 4 10.95 13.74 -21.28
CA PRO A 4 11.29 12.37 -21.67
C PRO A 4 11.25 11.38 -20.50
N ARG A 5 11.53 11.84 -19.28
CA ARG A 5 11.51 11.05 -18.05
C ARG A 5 10.08 10.65 -17.63
N ARG A 6 9.14 11.60 -17.63
CA ARG A 6 7.70 11.34 -17.40
C ARG A 6 7.10 10.40 -18.45
N ARG A 7 7.61 10.44 -19.69
CA ARG A 7 7.22 9.49 -20.75
C ARG A 7 7.72 8.06 -20.45
N LYS A 8 8.92 7.90 -19.90
CA LYS A 8 9.45 6.60 -19.46
C LYS A 8 8.64 6.02 -18.31
N VAL A 9 8.32 6.82 -17.30
CA VAL A 9 7.44 6.40 -16.18
C VAL A 9 6.08 5.97 -16.73
N ARG A 10 5.40 6.80 -17.53
CA ARG A 10 4.12 6.42 -18.16
C ARG A 10 4.18 5.10 -18.93
N ARG A 11 5.26 4.89 -19.68
CA ARG A 11 5.46 3.66 -20.44
C ARG A 11 5.62 2.46 -19.49
N ARG A 12 6.43 2.58 -18.45
CA ARG A 12 6.62 1.53 -17.43
C ARG A 12 5.30 1.22 -16.71
N CYS A 13 4.51 2.23 -16.35
CA CYS A 13 3.18 2.03 -15.78
C CYS A 13 2.26 1.26 -16.73
N ALA A 14 2.21 1.68 -17.99
CA ALA A 14 1.35 1.05 -18.99
C ALA A 14 1.79 -0.39 -19.31
N GLU A 15 3.09 -0.67 -19.27
CA GLU A 15 3.64 -2.03 -19.38
C GLU A 15 3.25 -2.88 -18.16
N VAL A 16 3.49 -2.39 -16.94
CA VAL A 16 3.08 -3.07 -15.71
C VAL A 16 1.58 -3.35 -15.73
N LEU A 17 0.73 -2.35 -15.96
CA LEU A 17 -0.73 -2.50 -16.00
C LEU A 17 -1.20 -3.49 -17.07
N ARG A 18 -0.66 -3.43 -18.30
CA ARG A 18 -1.02 -4.39 -19.36
C ARG A 18 -0.67 -5.82 -18.97
N ASP A 19 0.54 -6.00 -18.48
CA ASP A 19 1.02 -7.33 -18.17
C ASP A 19 0.24 -7.92 -16.96
N LEU A 20 -0.34 -7.07 -16.10
CA LEU A 20 -0.93 -7.52 -14.81
C LEU A 20 -2.30 -8.16 -15.06
N GLY A 21 -2.89 -7.97 -16.25
CA GLY A 21 -4.22 -8.50 -16.56
C GLY A 21 -5.30 -7.98 -15.61
N LEU A 22 -5.07 -6.82 -14.98
CA LEU A 22 -6.00 -6.28 -13.99
C LEU A 22 -7.38 -6.01 -14.61
N PRO A 23 -8.46 -6.28 -13.88
CA PRO A 23 -9.77 -5.80 -14.28
C PRO A 23 -9.77 -4.27 -14.34
N ASP A 24 -10.41 -3.69 -15.35
CA ASP A 24 -10.60 -2.24 -15.44
C ASP A 24 -12.07 -1.90 -15.16
N PRO A 25 -12.41 -1.17 -14.09
CA PRO A 25 -11.52 -0.69 -13.01
C PRO A 25 -11.25 -1.74 -11.91
N PHE A 26 -10.10 -1.64 -11.23
CA PHE A 26 -9.64 -2.51 -10.13
C PHE A 26 -9.71 -1.82 -8.76
N ASP A 27 -9.40 -2.55 -7.69
CA ASP A 27 -9.17 -1.99 -6.35
C ASP A 27 -7.72 -2.16 -5.89
N VAL A 28 -7.31 -1.38 -4.88
CA VAL A 28 -5.94 -1.41 -4.34
C VAL A 28 -5.54 -2.82 -3.83
N PRO A 29 -6.40 -3.57 -3.12
CA PRO A 29 -6.10 -4.96 -2.75
C PRO A 29 -5.74 -5.86 -3.95
N THR A 30 -6.49 -5.78 -5.05
CA THR A 30 -6.24 -6.55 -6.27
C THR A 30 -4.89 -6.19 -6.88
N LEU A 31 -4.57 -4.89 -6.95
CA LEU A 31 -3.25 -4.44 -7.43
C LEU A 31 -2.11 -4.99 -6.55
N CYS A 32 -2.26 -4.96 -5.22
CA CYS A 32 -1.26 -5.54 -4.31
C CYS A 32 -1.10 -7.05 -4.51
N ALA A 33 -2.18 -7.79 -4.75
CA ALA A 33 -2.13 -9.23 -4.98
C ALA A 33 -1.34 -9.57 -6.26
N GLU A 34 -1.63 -8.89 -7.37
CA GLU A 34 -0.94 -9.12 -8.64
C GLU A 34 0.54 -8.72 -8.58
N LEU A 35 0.86 -7.60 -7.94
CA LEU A 35 2.24 -7.19 -7.71
C LEU A 35 2.98 -8.17 -6.78
N SER A 36 2.31 -8.74 -5.79
CA SER A 36 2.89 -9.79 -4.93
C SER A 36 3.27 -11.03 -5.73
N ALA A 37 2.38 -11.49 -6.61
CA ALA A 37 2.63 -12.65 -7.46
C ALA A 37 3.86 -12.45 -8.34
N ARG A 38 4.02 -11.25 -8.93
CA ARG A 38 5.20 -10.92 -9.74
C ARG A 38 6.50 -10.83 -8.98
N ARG A 39 6.45 -10.27 -7.77
CA ARG A 39 7.64 -10.08 -6.96
C ARG A 39 8.08 -11.37 -6.26
N GLY A 40 7.24 -12.40 -6.27
CA GLY A 40 7.49 -13.66 -5.56
C GLY A 40 7.45 -13.50 -4.03
N ARG A 41 6.92 -12.38 -3.53
CA ARG A 41 6.80 -12.09 -2.10
C ARG A 41 5.54 -11.27 -1.83
N PRO A 42 4.88 -11.47 -0.68
CA PRO A 42 3.66 -10.74 -0.32
C PRO A 42 3.91 -9.24 -0.14
N ILE A 43 2.99 -8.44 -0.68
CA ILE A 43 2.82 -7.02 -0.33
C ILE A 43 1.78 -6.91 0.78
N ARG A 44 2.19 -6.40 1.94
CA ARG A 44 1.32 -6.21 3.11
C ARG A 44 1.05 -4.73 3.34
N ARG A 45 -0.23 -4.36 3.33
CA ARG A 45 -0.66 -3.01 3.69
C ARG A 45 -0.78 -2.91 5.21
N LEU A 46 -0.15 -1.90 5.80
CA LEU A 46 -0.06 -1.70 7.24
C LEU A 46 -0.68 -0.34 7.61
N PRO A 47 -1.90 -0.30 8.18
CA PRO A 47 -2.43 0.94 8.74
C PRO A 47 -1.58 1.33 9.95
N VAL A 48 -1.09 2.55 9.97
CA VAL A 48 -0.31 3.10 11.08
C VAL A 48 -0.94 4.43 11.49
N PRO A 49 -1.38 4.60 12.74
CA PRO A 49 -1.86 5.89 13.20
C PRO A 49 -0.69 6.86 13.37
N ASP A 50 -0.96 8.15 13.20
CA ASP A 50 -0.09 9.23 13.63
C ASP A 50 1.29 9.24 12.90
N LEU A 51 1.24 9.03 11.58
CA LEU A 51 2.31 9.26 10.61
C LEU A 51 2.32 10.74 10.19
N PHE A 52 2.59 11.63 11.15
CA PHE A 52 2.41 13.07 10.95
C PHE A 52 3.27 13.69 9.82
N ASP A 53 4.53 13.28 9.68
CA ASP A 53 5.50 13.95 8.78
C ASP A 53 5.58 13.33 7.37
N VAL A 54 4.97 12.16 7.16
CA VAL A 54 5.09 11.33 5.97
C VAL A 54 3.81 10.52 5.82
N CYS A 55 3.14 10.63 4.68
CA CYS A 55 1.82 10.02 4.56
C CYS A 55 1.88 8.47 4.48
N GLY A 56 3.02 7.89 4.08
CA GLY A 56 3.22 6.46 3.92
C GLY A 56 4.69 6.04 3.86
N LEU A 57 4.90 4.72 3.74
CA LEU A 57 6.23 4.13 3.56
C LEU A 57 6.18 2.75 2.91
N TRP A 58 6.96 2.56 1.85
CA TRP A 58 7.34 1.25 1.35
C TRP A 58 8.62 0.72 2.02
N ILE A 59 8.61 -0.53 2.50
CA ILE A 59 9.78 -1.23 3.04
C ILE A 59 9.91 -2.56 2.31
N ALA A 60 11.01 -2.71 1.57
CA ALA A 60 11.37 -4.00 0.98
C ALA A 60 12.16 -4.84 2.00
N THR A 61 11.66 -6.04 2.31
CA THR A 61 12.39 -7.06 3.08
C THR A 61 12.63 -8.29 2.20
N ASP A 62 13.46 -9.21 2.65
CA ASP A 62 13.75 -10.44 1.89
C ASP A 62 12.52 -11.33 1.67
N THR A 63 11.49 -11.20 2.52
CA THR A 63 10.32 -12.11 2.53
C THR A 63 8.99 -11.42 2.27
N ALA A 64 8.94 -10.08 2.29
CA ALA A 64 7.74 -9.29 2.05
C ALA A 64 8.08 -7.84 1.68
N ASP A 65 7.18 -7.20 0.94
CA ASP A 65 7.14 -5.75 0.81
C ASP A 65 6.05 -5.22 1.77
N LEU A 66 6.39 -4.24 2.60
CA LEU A 66 5.46 -3.63 3.54
C LEU A 66 5.10 -2.23 3.03
N ILE A 67 3.81 -1.89 3.02
CA ILE A 67 3.33 -0.55 2.65
C ILE A 67 2.57 0.02 3.83
N ALA A 68 3.23 0.88 4.61
CA ALA A 68 2.61 1.63 5.68
C ALA A 68 1.83 2.82 5.12
N TYR A 69 0.68 3.12 5.70
CA TYR A 69 -0.16 4.27 5.35
C TYR A 69 -0.87 4.84 6.58
N GLU A 70 -1.13 6.15 6.57
CA GLU A 70 -1.85 6.82 7.66
C GLU A 70 -3.25 6.21 7.86
N GLN A 71 -3.52 5.67 9.04
CA GLN A 71 -4.78 5.04 9.38
C GLN A 71 -5.92 6.06 9.50
N HIS A 72 -5.67 7.22 10.12
CA HIS A 72 -6.68 8.21 10.46
C HIS A 72 -6.88 9.24 9.34
N THR A 73 -7.06 8.76 8.11
CA THR A 73 -7.44 9.58 6.96
C THR A 73 -8.51 8.89 6.11
N THR A 74 -9.05 9.62 5.13
CA THR A 74 -10.15 9.13 4.29
C THR A 74 -9.71 7.93 3.43
N ALA A 75 -10.62 7.00 3.12
CA ALA A 75 -10.29 5.84 2.28
C ALA A 75 -9.70 6.20 0.90
N PRO A 76 -10.18 7.25 0.18
CA PRO A 76 -9.51 7.72 -1.03
C PRO A 76 -8.07 8.20 -0.79
N HIS A 77 -7.81 8.87 0.34
CA HIS A 77 -6.47 9.32 0.68
C HIS A 77 -5.57 8.17 1.10
N GLN A 78 -6.06 7.19 1.86
CA GLN A 78 -5.34 5.95 2.15
C GLN A 78 -4.96 5.20 0.86
N ASN A 79 -5.90 5.07 -0.09
CA ASN A 79 -5.62 4.48 -1.38
C ASN A 79 -4.54 5.26 -2.12
N HIS A 80 -4.63 6.59 -2.16
CA HIS A 80 -3.62 7.43 -2.81
C HIS A 80 -2.23 7.24 -2.19
N ILE A 81 -2.12 7.21 -0.87
CA ILE A 81 -0.88 6.91 -0.15
C ILE A 81 -0.31 5.55 -0.60
N VAL A 82 -1.12 4.49 -0.59
CA VAL A 82 -0.67 3.16 -1.01
C VAL A 82 -0.21 3.16 -2.48
N LEU A 83 -0.93 3.86 -3.36
CA LEU A 83 -0.56 4.00 -4.77
C LEU A 83 0.75 4.79 -4.96
N HIS A 84 1.01 5.78 -4.10
CA HIS A 84 2.25 6.54 -4.07
C HIS A 84 3.44 5.66 -3.67
N GLU A 85 3.29 4.84 -2.62
CA GLU A 85 4.31 3.88 -2.22
C GLU A 85 4.55 2.79 -3.29
N ILE A 86 3.51 2.35 -3.98
CA ILE A 86 3.63 1.50 -5.18
C ILE A 86 4.36 2.24 -6.31
N GLY A 87 4.19 3.56 -6.41
CA GLY A 87 4.96 4.44 -7.29
C GLY A 87 6.46 4.33 -7.07
N HIS A 88 6.91 4.44 -5.83
CA HIS A 88 8.32 4.22 -5.47
C HIS A 88 8.77 2.81 -5.84
N MET A 89 7.98 1.79 -5.51
CA MET A 89 8.28 0.39 -5.85
C MET A 89 8.44 0.16 -7.35
N LEU A 90 7.51 0.67 -8.17
CA LEU A 90 7.54 0.46 -9.61
C LEU A 90 8.60 1.31 -10.30
N CYS A 91 9.03 2.41 -9.71
CA CYS A 91 10.14 3.22 -10.23
C CYS A 91 11.51 2.76 -9.72
N ASP A 92 11.58 1.72 -8.88
CA ASP A 92 12.78 1.24 -8.19
C ASP A 92 13.43 2.32 -7.31
N HIS A 93 12.62 3.18 -6.68
CA HIS A 93 13.10 4.15 -5.70
C HIS A 93 13.18 3.48 -4.34
N TYR A 94 14.38 3.10 -3.90
CA TYR A 94 14.55 2.41 -2.63
C TYR A 94 14.67 3.40 -1.47
N PRO A 95 13.69 3.44 -0.54
CA PRO A 95 13.90 4.08 0.75
C PRO A 95 14.85 3.24 1.62
N ALA A 96 15.33 3.86 2.70
CA ALA A 96 16.28 3.34 3.69
C ALA A 96 16.39 1.81 3.80
N THR A 97 17.63 1.31 3.77
CA THR A 97 17.93 -0.11 4.02
C THR A 97 17.82 -0.43 5.51
N LEU A 98 17.10 -1.50 5.84
CA LEU A 98 16.91 -1.95 7.22
C LEU A 98 17.87 -3.06 7.63
N SER A 99 18.33 -3.02 8.87
CA SER A 99 19.06 -4.15 9.45
C SER A 99 18.16 -5.39 9.61
N PRO A 100 18.71 -6.62 9.62
CA PRO A 100 17.91 -7.84 9.80
C PRO A 100 17.04 -7.83 11.08
N ALA A 101 17.53 -7.23 12.17
CA ALA A 101 16.79 -7.09 13.42
C ALA A 101 15.57 -6.15 13.29
N GLU A 102 15.72 -5.07 12.52
CA GLU A 102 14.66 -4.12 12.23
C GLU A 102 13.59 -4.75 11.31
N GLN A 103 14.00 -5.52 10.31
CA GLN A 103 13.09 -6.29 9.46
C GLN A 103 12.28 -7.31 10.27
N ALA A 104 12.93 -8.07 11.16
CA ALA A 104 12.26 -9.05 12.01
C ALA A 104 11.17 -8.40 12.89
N ARG A 105 11.43 -7.22 13.44
CA ARG A 105 10.45 -6.46 14.24
C ARG A 105 9.26 -5.97 13.42
N LEU A 106 9.48 -5.61 12.16
CA LEU A 106 8.42 -5.17 11.24
C LEU A 106 7.53 -6.31 10.73
N LEU A 107 7.96 -7.56 10.88
CA LEU A 107 7.18 -8.74 10.50
C LEU A 107 6.37 -9.30 11.67
N LEU A 108 6.48 -8.71 12.87
CA LEU A 108 5.73 -9.15 14.04
C LEU A 108 4.24 -8.77 13.93
N PRO A 109 3.31 -9.61 14.41
CA PRO A 109 1.87 -9.34 14.37
C PRO A 109 1.44 -8.06 15.09
N LYS A 110 2.28 -7.58 16.02
CA LYS A 110 2.14 -6.28 16.70
C LYS A 110 3.31 -5.41 16.28
N LEU A 111 3.09 -4.66 15.23
CA LEU A 111 4.02 -3.64 14.77
C LEU A 111 4.10 -2.52 15.81
N ASP A 112 5.32 -2.10 16.11
CA ASP A 112 5.60 -0.93 16.93
C ASP A 112 5.56 0.33 16.04
N PRO A 113 4.58 1.25 16.20
CA PRO A 113 4.52 2.49 15.42
C PRO A 113 5.79 3.34 15.55
N ASP A 114 6.48 3.29 16.70
CA ASP A 114 7.72 4.05 16.89
C ASP A 114 8.88 3.49 16.07
N MET A 115 8.86 2.17 15.81
CA MET A 115 9.80 1.54 14.89
C MET A 115 9.56 2.03 13.45
N ILE A 116 8.32 2.13 13.01
CA ILE A 116 7.98 2.65 11.67
C ILE A 116 8.39 4.12 11.55
N ARG A 117 8.11 4.95 12.57
CA ARG A 117 8.56 6.36 12.63
C ARG A 117 10.07 6.50 12.55
N ARG A 118 10.82 5.63 13.24
CA ARG A 118 12.28 5.62 13.17
C ARG A 118 12.80 5.30 11.76
N VAL A 119 12.15 4.38 11.05
CA VAL A 119 12.51 4.08 9.65
C VAL A 119 12.18 5.27 8.76
N LEU A 120 10.99 5.85 8.91
CA LEU A 120 10.55 7.04 8.19
C LEU A 120 11.48 8.24 8.33
N GLY A 121 12.00 8.50 9.53
CA GLY A 121 12.98 9.56 9.75
C GLY A 121 14.32 9.37 9.01
N ARG A 122 14.53 8.22 8.34
CA ARG A 122 15.73 7.90 7.55
C ARG A 122 15.47 7.87 6.05
N THR A 123 14.21 7.96 5.61
CA THR A 123 13.85 7.89 4.19
C THR A 123 13.84 9.29 3.60
N GLY A 124 14.88 9.63 2.85
CA GLY A 124 14.93 10.86 2.06
C GLY A 124 14.92 10.51 0.58
N TYR A 125 13.80 10.76 -0.10
CA TYR A 125 13.74 10.73 -1.55
C TYR A 125 14.09 12.10 -2.12
N SER A 126 14.63 12.11 -3.34
CA SER A 126 14.82 13.34 -4.09
C SER A 126 13.48 13.88 -4.59
N SER A 127 13.39 15.19 -4.80
CA SER A 127 12.21 15.83 -5.39
C SER A 127 11.79 15.22 -6.74
N VAL A 128 12.73 14.63 -7.48
CA VAL A 128 12.40 13.96 -8.74
C VAL A 128 11.78 12.58 -8.51
N GLU A 129 12.29 11.81 -7.56
CA GLU A 129 11.73 10.50 -7.20
C GLU A 129 10.30 10.65 -6.67
N GLU A 130 10.06 11.67 -5.84
CA GLU A 130 8.74 12.09 -5.35
C GLU A 130 7.79 12.44 -6.51
N GLN A 131 8.24 13.28 -7.46
CA GLN A 131 7.41 13.63 -8.62
C GLN A 131 7.10 12.43 -9.52
N GLU A 132 8.01 11.47 -9.63
CA GLU A 132 7.83 10.26 -10.40
C GLU A 132 6.84 9.30 -9.72
N ALA A 133 6.96 9.10 -8.40
CA ALA A 133 6.03 8.30 -7.61
C ALA A 133 4.62 8.90 -7.62
N GLU A 134 4.51 10.22 -7.40
CA GLU A 134 3.24 10.95 -7.41
C GLU A 134 2.53 10.88 -8.77
N PHE A 135 3.31 11.04 -9.85
CA PHE A 135 2.78 10.92 -11.19
C PHE A 135 2.27 9.49 -11.49
N LEU A 136 2.96 8.46 -10.99
CA LEU A 136 2.52 7.08 -11.13
C LEU A 136 1.23 6.83 -10.35
N ALA A 137 1.18 7.29 -9.10
CA ALA A 137 0.01 7.18 -8.24
C ALA A 137 -1.23 7.78 -8.90
N SER A 138 -1.09 8.97 -9.48
CA SER A 138 -2.13 9.67 -10.24
C SER A 138 -2.64 8.89 -11.45
N LEU A 139 -1.78 8.09 -12.11
CA LEU A 139 -2.18 7.25 -13.25
C LEU A 139 -2.92 5.99 -12.79
N LEU A 140 -2.44 5.35 -11.72
CA LEU A 140 -3.12 4.19 -11.14
C LEU A 140 -4.50 4.59 -10.59
N ALA A 141 -4.59 5.74 -9.93
CA ALA A 141 -5.83 6.24 -9.35
C ALA A 141 -6.96 6.43 -10.38
N GLN A 142 -6.63 6.67 -11.66
CA GLN A 142 -7.62 6.75 -12.74
C GLN A 142 -8.33 5.42 -13.03
N HIS A 143 -7.72 4.30 -12.64
CA HIS A 143 -8.23 2.94 -12.88
C HIS A 143 -8.73 2.29 -11.58
N VAL A 144 -8.51 2.94 -10.43
CA VAL A 144 -8.99 2.46 -9.14
C VAL A 144 -10.45 2.87 -8.98
N ARG A 145 -11.32 1.90 -8.72
CA ARG A 145 -12.70 2.18 -8.33
C ARG A 145 -12.68 3.06 -7.08
N PRO A 146 -13.50 4.12 -7.00
CA PRO A 146 -13.76 4.74 -5.71
C PRO A 146 -14.22 3.61 -4.79
N ALA A 147 -13.60 3.54 -3.60
CA ALA A 147 -13.98 2.56 -2.60
C ALA A 147 -15.51 2.62 -2.51
N ARG A 148 -16.18 1.51 -2.82
CA ARG A 148 -17.57 1.39 -2.40
C ARG A 148 -17.51 1.64 -0.90
N HIS A 149 -18.42 2.48 -0.42
CA HIS A 149 -18.74 2.53 0.99
C HIS A 149 -19.19 1.09 1.30
N ASP A 150 -18.25 0.21 1.66
CA ASP A 150 -18.59 -1.09 2.17
C ASP A 150 -19.25 -0.76 3.50
N ASP A 151 -20.58 -0.85 3.48
CA ASP A 151 -21.43 -0.76 4.64
C ASP A 151 -20.77 -1.57 5.74
N ASN A 152 -20.35 -0.81 6.76
CA ASN A 152 -19.97 -1.21 8.10
C ASN A 152 -20.32 -2.68 8.42
N ASP A 153 -19.50 -3.62 7.96
CA ASP A 153 -19.48 -4.99 8.46
C ASP A 153 -18.75 -4.94 9.81
N SER A 154 -19.41 -4.27 10.75
CA SER A 154 -18.92 -4.06 12.10
C SER A 154 -18.70 -5.42 12.72
N ALA A 155 -17.60 -5.57 13.46
CA ALA A 155 -17.39 -6.72 14.33
C ALA A 155 -18.61 -7.03 15.23
N ALA A 156 -19.51 -6.05 15.43
CA ALA A 156 -20.81 -6.24 16.08
C ALA A 156 -21.80 -7.14 15.32
N ASP A 157 -21.85 -7.13 13.99
CA ASP A 157 -22.78 -7.96 13.20
C ASP A 157 -22.29 -9.41 13.10
N ARG A 158 -20.98 -9.61 13.05
CA ARG A 158 -20.37 -10.96 13.18
C ARG A 158 -20.59 -11.55 14.57
N LEU A 159 -20.61 -10.72 15.62
CA LEU A 159 -20.97 -11.16 16.97
C LEU A 159 -22.47 -11.49 17.09
N ARG A 160 -23.35 -10.73 16.43
CA ARG A 160 -24.81 -10.96 16.45
C ARG A 160 -25.18 -12.27 15.75
N SER A 161 -24.60 -12.53 14.58
CA SER A 161 -24.81 -13.79 13.85
C SER A 161 -24.28 -15.04 14.59
N ALA A 162 -23.26 -14.88 15.43
CA ALA A 162 -22.73 -15.97 16.26
C ALA A 162 -23.62 -16.30 17.48
N LEU A 163 -24.42 -15.34 17.97
CA LEU A 163 -25.32 -15.53 19.11
C LEU A 163 -26.70 -16.05 18.70
N GLU A 164 -27.16 -15.73 17.49
CA GLU A 164 -28.48 -16.16 16.98
C GLU A 164 -28.51 -17.63 16.53
N ASN A 165 -27.36 -18.25 16.26
CA ASN A 165 -27.25 -19.66 15.85
C ASN A 165 -27.10 -20.65 17.02
N GLY A 166 -27.22 -20.19 18.27
CA GLY A 166 -27.01 -21.01 19.49
C GLY A 166 -28.26 -21.63 20.11
N GLY A 167 -29.43 -21.52 19.50
CA GLY A 167 -30.71 -21.85 20.14
C GLY A 167 -31.57 -22.86 19.39
N ASN A 168 -31.08 -24.10 19.17
CA ASN A 168 -31.99 -25.23 18.98
C ASN A 168 -31.36 -26.53 19.48
N GLY A 169 -31.80 -26.98 20.65
CA GLY A 169 -31.35 -28.22 21.27
C GLY A 169 -32.12 -28.46 22.57
N GLY A 170 -33.35 -28.94 22.43
CA GLY A 170 -34.23 -29.37 23.51
C GLY A 170 -35.55 -29.88 22.96
#